data_AF-A0A254QF39-F1
#
_entry.id   AF-A0A254QF39-F1
#
_cell.length_a   1.000
_cell.length_b   1.000
_cell.length_c   1.000
_cell.angle_alpha   90.00
_cell.angle_beta   90.00
_cell.angle_gamma   90.00
#
_symmetry.space_group_name_H-M   'P 1'
#
loop_
_entity.id
_entity.type
_entity.pdbx_description
1 polymer ?
#
loop_
_entity_poly.entity_id
_entity_poly.type
_entity_poly.pdbx_seq_one_letter_code
_entity_poly.pdbx_strand_id
1 'polypeptide(L)'
;MLRCVGVRPNLDRENRRVPQQAGGMVHPSAGERSIKVGVTTGARVHWLWPRNRKPCLSSRKVVRPASEFLGANSARTARSPLSDRSKHLATEATAEPSRGDRMNWELIQRKTSLRSLTTLKAGGVAELFAKAKNADELIKISAACQAEDIKVTTLGWGSNFLASDAGVAGLVLLNQTREIKIDGDQITADSGVAFQDLWLKSTQAGFRGLEFAVGIPGTVGGALVSNAGAYRSNISEFLVALEVVTDGEARWVDPTWMDFKYRDSILRCENPRSAVITRTRFKLPRGEAKQSYDEAREYQRQRIGKQPPSASAGSFFKNVVDPKLAQEIEGLTEGMRKNNVVPAGFLIEKCGLKGFRIGGAMIGARHANFLLNVGGATATELRSLAHFAKQSVQNRFGVELEEEVMYIGDWSNFSPINP
;
A
#
# COMPACT_ATOMS: atom_id res chain seq x y z
N MET A 1 -11.23 -47.08 -26.10
CA MET A 1 -11.61 -47.98 -24.99
C MET A 1 -11.71 -49.39 -25.53
N LEU A 2 -10.86 -50.32 -25.08
CA LEU A 2 -10.91 -51.77 -25.32
C LEU A 2 -9.91 -52.42 -24.35
N ARG A 3 -10.23 -53.60 -23.77
CA ARG A 3 -9.42 -54.23 -22.70
C ARG A 3 -8.70 -55.50 -23.19
N CYS A 4 -7.39 -55.53 -22.96
CA CYS A 4 -6.53 -56.65 -22.57
C CYS A 4 -6.67 -58.04 -23.24
N VAL A 5 -5.81 -58.30 -24.25
CA VAL A 5 -5.03 -59.55 -24.53
C VAL A 5 -3.75 -59.11 -25.30
N GLY A 6 -2.55 -59.72 -25.24
CA GLY A 6 -1.99 -60.72 -24.31
C GLY A 6 -0.78 -61.49 -24.89
N VAL A 7 0.26 -61.75 -24.06
CA VAL A 7 1.39 -62.72 -24.27
C VAL A 7 2.49 -62.36 -25.32
N ARG A 8 3.72 -62.87 -25.10
CA ARG A 8 4.98 -62.68 -25.91
C ARG A 8 5.17 -63.80 -26.97
N PRO A 9 6.09 -63.64 -27.95
CA PRO A 9 7.49 -64.16 -27.85
C PRO A 9 8.57 -63.14 -28.36
N ASN A 10 9.88 -63.19 -28.01
CA ASN A 10 10.99 -64.04 -28.54
C ASN A 10 11.05 -64.10 -30.08
N LEU A 11 12.15 -63.88 -30.82
CA LEU A 11 13.63 -63.78 -30.61
C LEU A 11 14.18 -62.49 -31.32
N ASP A 12 15.44 -62.04 -31.28
CA ASP A 12 16.67 -62.74 -31.73
C ASP A 12 18.02 -62.09 -31.32
N ARG A 13 19.12 -62.75 -31.67
CA ARG A 13 20.52 -62.50 -31.25
C ARG A 13 21.23 -61.39 -32.05
N GLU A 14 22.21 -60.69 -31.45
CA GLU A 14 23.65 -60.92 -31.76
C GLU A 14 24.68 -60.16 -30.89
N ASN A 15 25.93 -60.63 -30.98
CA ASN A 15 27.09 -60.26 -30.15
C ASN A 15 27.63 -58.82 -30.32
N ARG A 16 28.23 -58.29 -29.24
CA ARG A 16 29.67 -57.90 -29.23
C ARG A 16 30.24 -57.87 -27.81
N ARG A 17 31.57 -58.09 -27.70
CA ARG A 17 32.29 -58.45 -26.47
C ARG A 17 32.93 -57.26 -25.73
N VAL A 18 33.23 -57.52 -24.45
CA VAL A 18 34.04 -56.75 -23.45
C VAL A 18 35.53 -56.60 -23.89
N PRO A 19 36.36 -55.73 -23.27
CA PRO A 19 36.86 -55.82 -21.86
C PRO A 19 36.71 -54.50 -21.06
N GLN A 20 36.50 -54.43 -19.73
CA GLN A 20 37.09 -55.07 -18.54
C GLN A 20 38.52 -54.62 -18.16
N GLN A 21 38.60 -53.72 -17.16
CA GLN A 21 39.64 -53.55 -16.12
C GLN A 21 39.10 -52.49 -15.11
N ALA A 22 39.40 -52.40 -13.81
CA ALA A 22 39.73 -53.31 -12.71
C ALA A 22 40.54 -52.50 -11.65
N GLY A 23 40.15 -52.56 -10.37
CA GLY A 23 40.85 -51.89 -9.24
C GLY A 23 40.29 -50.50 -8.87
N GLY A 24 40.14 -50.13 -7.59
CA GLY A 24 40.38 -50.85 -6.33
C GLY A 24 39.78 -50.09 -5.12
N MET A 25 39.53 -50.79 -4.00
CA MET A 25 38.91 -50.22 -2.79
C MET A 25 39.93 -49.46 -1.92
N VAL A 26 39.48 -48.50 -1.09
CA VAL A 26 39.80 -48.37 0.36
C VAL A 26 38.67 -47.57 1.07
N HIS A 27 38.26 -48.04 2.26
CA HIS A 27 37.31 -47.38 3.19
C HIS A 27 38.03 -46.46 4.20
N PRO A 28 37.33 -45.56 4.90
CA PRO A 28 37.03 -45.86 6.31
C PRO A 28 35.59 -45.57 6.80
N SER A 29 35.29 -46.18 7.94
CA SER A 29 34.16 -46.00 8.88
C SER A 29 33.72 -44.53 9.13
N ALA A 30 32.43 -44.19 9.13
CA ALA A 30 31.33 -44.57 10.06
C ALA A 30 31.31 -43.75 11.37
N GLY A 31 30.13 -43.20 11.71
CA GLY A 31 29.95 -42.26 12.83
C GLY A 31 28.51 -41.74 12.94
N GLU A 32 27.53 -42.63 13.04
CA GLU A 32 26.14 -42.23 13.30
C GLU A 32 25.96 -41.67 14.72
N ARG A 33 25.21 -40.57 14.84
CA ARG A 33 24.54 -40.18 16.09
C ARG A 33 23.08 -39.92 15.80
N SER A 34 22.22 -40.82 16.29
CA SER A 34 20.78 -40.70 16.22
C SER A 34 20.26 -39.71 17.27
N ILE A 35 19.39 -38.78 16.85
CA ILE A 35 18.58 -37.96 17.76
C ILE A 35 17.12 -38.32 17.51
N LYS A 36 16.50 -38.97 18.51
CA LYS A 36 15.06 -39.27 18.49
C LYS A 36 14.28 -37.95 18.64
N VAL A 37 13.40 -37.65 17.70
CA VAL A 37 12.38 -36.60 17.86
C VAL A 37 11.08 -37.28 18.27
N GLY A 38 10.74 -37.19 19.56
CA GLY A 38 9.43 -37.58 20.05
C GLY A 38 8.39 -36.52 19.67
N VAL A 39 7.29 -36.93 19.06
CA VAL A 39 6.17 -36.02 18.73
C VAL A 39 5.31 -35.83 19.97
N THR A 40 5.38 -34.64 20.58
CA THR A 40 4.38 -34.17 21.54
C THR A 40 3.50 -33.10 20.91
N THR A 41 2.20 -33.22 21.13
CA THR A 41 1.16 -32.35 20.58
C THR A 41 1.08 -31.03 21.33
N GLY A 42 0.89 -29.92 20.60
CA GLY A 42 0.57 -28.61 21.16
C GLY A 42 1.68 -27.55 21.07
N ALA A 43 1.91 -27.00 19.87
CA ALA A 43 2.76 -25.82 19.68
C ALA A 43 1.94 -24.64 19.12
N ARG A 44 1.82 -23.55 19.90
CA ARG A 44 1.29 -22.27 19.41
C ARG A 44 2.27 -21.67 18.40
N VAL A 45 1.80 -21.34 17.19
CA VAL A 45 2.62 -20.68 16.17
C VAL A 45 2.84 -19.21 16.57
N HIS A 46 3.98 -18.92 17.18
CA HIS A 46 4.41 -17.55 17.45
C HIS A 46 5.10 -16.94 16.23
N TRP A 47 4.43 -15.99 15.57
CA TRP A 47 5.02 -15.16 14.53
C TRP A 47 5.94 -14.09 15.16
N LEU A 48 7.25 -14.30 15.08
CA LEU A 48 8.26 -13.35 15.54
C LEU A 48 8.73 -12.46 14.39
N TRP A 49 8.46 -11.15 14.49
CA TRP A 49 9.07 -10.12 13.64
C TRP A 49 9.98 -9.21 14.49
N PRO A 50 11.09 -8.68 13.96
CA PRO A 50 12.00 -7.83 14.74
C PRO A 50 11.32 -6.60 15.33
N ARG A 51 11.39 -6.46 16.66
CA ARG A 51 11.03 -5.21 17.35
C ARG A 51 12.14 -4.18 17.11
N ASN A 52 11.76 -2.97 16.67
CA ASN A 52 12.68 -1.84 16.53
C ASN A 52 13.42 -1.58 17.85
N ARG A 53 14.76 -1.67 17.84
CA ARG A 53 15.60 -1.21 18.95
C ARG A 53 15.55 0.33 18.97
N LYS A 54 15.20 0.91 20.13
CA LYS A 54 15.30 2.36 20.35
C LYS A 54 16.78 2.78 20.36
N PRO A 55 17.19 3.85 19.67
CA PRO A 55 18.46 4.52 19.95
C PRO A 55 18.36 5.24 21.29
N CYS A 56 19.33 5.03 22.18
CA CYS A 56 19.53 5.91 23.33
C CYS A 56 20.15 7.22 22.83
N LEU A 57 19.57 8.36 23.23
CA LEU A 57 20.20 9.67 23.12
C LEU A 57 20.27 10.28 24.53
N SER A 58 21.46 10.70 24.92
CA SER A 58 21.76 11.26 26.24
C SER A 58 22.12 12.74 26.12
N SER A 59 21.76 13.51 27.15
CA SER A 59 22.20 14.90 27.37
C SER A 59 21.66 15.94 26.35
N ARG A 60 21.54 17.25 26.64
CA ARG A 60 21.89 18.08 27.81
C ARG A 60 20.73 19.02 28.18
N LYS A 61 20.68 19.48 29.44
CA LYS A 61 19.87 20.64 29.85
C LYS A 61 20.42 21.90 29.17
N VAL A 62 19.53 22.78 28.68
CA VAL A 62 19.83 24.19 28.43
C VAL A 62 18.73 25.02 29.09
N VAL A 63 19.14 25.89 30.01
CA VAL A 63 18.31 26.90 30.68
C VAL A 63 18.64 28.24 30.07
N ARG A 64 17.64 29.03 29.64
CA ARG A 64 17.70 30.50 29.59
C ARG A 64 16.32 31.10 29.91
N PRO A 65 16.26 32.27 30.58
CA PRO A 65 15.03 32.82 31.17
C PRO A 65 14.28 33.78 30.23
N ALA A 66 13.10 34.21 30.69
CA ALA A 66 12.33 35.31 30.13
C ALA A 66 12.42 36.56 31.04
N SER A 67 12.38 37.74 30.42
CA SER A 67 11.95 39.03 30.98
C SER A 67 11.87 40.02 29.81
N GLU A 68 10.66 40.45 29.45
CA GLU A 68 10.10 41.77 29.80
C GLU A 68 10.71 42.95 29.01
N PHE A 69 9.86 43.65 28.25
CA PHE A 69 9.91 45.11 28.21
C PHE A 69 8.51 45.70 27.94
N LEU A 70 8.31 46.91 28.45
CA LEU A 70 7.02 47.59 28.67
C LEU A 70 6.41 48.23 27.41
N GLY A 71 5.11 48.53 27.46
CA GLY A 71 4.42 49.37 26.47
C GLY A 71 2.92 49.54 26.75
N ALA A 72 2.56 50.48 27.62
CA ALA A 72 1.16 50.77 27.99
C ALA A 72 0.54 51.92 27.17
N ASN A 73 -0.78 51.89 26.96
CA ASN A 73 -1.75 53.02 26.98
C ASN A 73 -3.13 52.51 26.48
N SER A 74 -4.20 52.57 27.27
CA SER A 74 -5.17 53.70 27.41
C SER A 74 -6.00 53.95 26.13
N ALA A 75 -7.32 54.18 26.14
CA ALA A 75 -8.23 54.45 27.26
C ALA A 75 -9.71 54.11 26.94
N ARG A 76 -10.59 54.34 27.92
CA ARG A 76 -12.04 54.07 27.94
C ARG A 76 -12.84 54.90 26.92
N THR A 77 -13.97 54.34 26.46
CA THR A 77 -15.28 55.03 26.46
C THR A 77 -16.42 54.04 26.64
N ALA A 78 -17.41 54.40 27.44
CA ALA A 78 -18.67 53.69 27.61
C ALA A 78 -19.84 54.68 27.53
N ARG A 79 -20.98 54.29 26.95
CA ARG A 79 -22.28 54.98 27.12
C ARG A 79 -23.46 54.09 26.74
N SER A 80 -24.17 53.65 27.79
CA SER A 80 -25.63 53.63 28.01
C SER A 80 -26.64 53.07 26.96
N PRO A 81 -27.75 52.46 27.42
CA PRO A 81 -28.71 51.72 26.60
C PRO A 81 -29.96 52.54 26.23
N LEU A 82 -30.80 52.02 25.33
CA LEU A 82 -32.25 52.25 25.30
C LEU A 82 -32.99 51.08 24.62
N SER A 83 -34.12 50.77 25.22
CA SER A 83 -35.22 49.86 24.88
C SER A 83 -35.84 50.01 23.47
N ASP A 84 -36.37 48.92 22.91
CA ASP A 84 -37.85 48.71 22.89
C ASP A 84 -38.26 47.24 22.66
N ARG A 85 -39.51 46.89 23.00
CA ARG A 85 -40.16 45.60 22.72
C ARG A 85 -41.06 45.73 21.49
N SER A 86 -41.06 44.75 20.58
CA SER A 86 -42.33 44.09 20.16
C SER A 86 -42.20 42.96 19.13
N LYS A 87 -43.14 42.00 19.29
CA LYS A 87 -43.76 41.13 18.27
C LYS A 87 -42.99 39.93 17.70
N HIS A 88 -43.42 38.78 18.21
CA HIS A 88 -43.49 37.46 17.57
C HIS A 88 -43.31 37.41 16.04
N LEU A 89 -42.30 36.65 15.63
CA LEU A 89 -42.32 35.77 14.46
C LEU A 89 -41.73 34.43 14.92
N ALA A 90 -42.37 33.32 14.54
CA ALA A 90 -41.89 31.99 14.91
C ALA A 90 -40.70 31.61 14.01
N THR A 91 -39.49 31.70 14.56
CA THR A 91 -38.30 31.09 13.96
C THR A 91 -38.12 29.70 14.52
N GLU A 92 -38.15 28.69 13.66
CA GLU A 92 -37.63 27.36 13.98
C GLU A 92 -36.20 27.49 14.49
N ALA A 93 -35.91 26.87 15.62
CA ALA A 93 -34.59 26.93 16.22
C ALA A 93 -33.61 26.07 15.40
N THR A 94 -32.96 26.69 14.42
CA THR A 94 -31.69 26.19 13.90
C THR A 94 -30.72 26.15 15.07
N ALA A 95 -30.52 24.97 15.65
CA ALA A 95 -29.60 24.79 16.76
C ALA A 95 -28.19 25.17 16.30
N GLU A 96 -27.64 26.25 16.85
CA GLU A 96 -26.22 26.55 16.66
C GLU A 96 -25.41 25.32 17.14
N PRO A 97 -24.41 24.86 16.36
CA PRO A 97 -23.58 23.74 16.78
C PRO A 97 -22.90 24.12 18.10
N SER A 98 -23.13 23.29 19.12
CA SER A 98 -22.71 23.61 20.48
C SER A 98 -21.21 23.91 20.55
N ARG A 99 -20.81 24.89 21.37
CA ARG A 99 -19.41 25.35 21.49
C ARG A 99 -18.40 24.27 21.92
N GLY A 100 -18.84 23.03 22.19
CA GLY A 100 -18.00 21.86 22.50
C GLY A 100 -17.46 21.09 21.30
N ASP A 101 -18.00 21.24 20.08
CA ASP A 101 -17.59 20.47 18.89
C ASP A 101 -16.52 21.17 18.02
N ARG A 102 -15.84 22.20 18.55
CA ARG A 102 -14.71 22.81 17.85
C ARG A 102 -13.55 21.83 17.77
N MET A 103 -13.05 21.60 16.55
CA MET A 103 -11.81 20.86 16.29
C MET A 103 -10.70 21.30 17.25
N ASN A 104 -10.10 20.36 17.99
CA ASN A 104 -8.92 20.70 18.78
C ASN A 104 -7.69 20.79 17.86
N TRP A 105 -7.51 21.99 17.30
CA TRP A 105 -6.38 22.35 16.44
C TRP A 105 -5.00 22.18 17.11
N GLU A 106 -4.92 22.06 18.44
CA GLU A 106 -3.67 21.75 19.16
C GLU A 106 -3.09 20.37 18.82
N LEU A 107 -3.91 19.46 18.28
CA LEU A 107 -3.47 18.14 17.81
C LEU A 107 -2.81 18.17 16.42
N ILE A 108 -2.85 19.32 15.72
CA ILE A 108 -2.25 19.48 14.39
C ILE A 108 -0.78 19.90 14.52
N GLN A 109 0.08 19.08 13.93
CA GLN A 109 1.51 19.31 13.83
C GLN A 109 1.82 20.06 12.53
N ARG A 110 2.77 20.99 12.57
CA ARG A 110 3.26 21.70 11.37
C ARG A 110 4.58 21.12 10.90
N LYS A 111 4.80 21.08 9.58
CA LYS A 111 6.08 20.67 8.95
C LYS A 111 6.53 19.25 9.34
N THR A 112 5.61 18.30 9.47
CA THR A 112 5.92 16.90 9.80
C THR A 112 6.54 16.18 8.60
N SER A 113 7.71 15.56 8.78
CA SER A 113 8.40 14.82 7.70
C SER A 113 7.64 13.57 7.27
N LEU A 114 7.28 13.52 5.99
CA LEU A 114 6.61 12.37 5.36
C LEU A 114 7.58 11.21 5.09
N ARG A 115 8.90 11.47 5.11
CA ARG A 115 9.96 10.48 4.93
C ARG A 115 9.88 9.29 5.89
N SER A 116 9.34 9.50 7.10
CA SER A 116 9.17 8.42 8.09
C SER A 116 7.82 7.70 7.99
N LEU A 117 6.92 8.19 7.11
CA LEU A 117 5.52 7.76 6.97
C LEU A 117 5.23 7.13 5.59
N THR A 118 6.22 7.06 4.69
CA THR A 118 6.14 6.36 3.39
C THR A 118 7.13 5.21 3.31
N THR A 119 6.79 4.14 2.58
CA THR A 119 7.67 2.96 2.45
C THR A 119 8.89 3.22 1.55
N LEU A 120 8.80 4.19 0.64
CA LEU A 120 9.93 4.72 -0.16
C LEU A 120 10.93 5.50 0.69
N LYS A 121 10.55 5.99 1.87
CA LYS A 121 11.39 6.81 2.74
C LYS A 121 12.00 8.02 2.03
N ALA A 122 11.18 8.70 1.24
CA ALA A 122 11.55 9.89 0.47
C ALA A 122 10.42 10.95 0.57
N GLY A 123 10.72 12.16 0.10
CA GLY A 123 9.81 13.31 0.15
C GLY A 123 9.97 14.21 1.37
N GLY A 124 9.41 15.41 1.24
CA GLY A 124 9.54 16.51 2.18
C GLY A 124 8.60 16.44 3.38
N VAL A 125 7.97 17.58 3.71
CA VAL A 125 7.11 17.73 4.88
C VAL A 125 5.65 17.94 4.49
N ALA A 126 4.73 17.47 5.34
CA ALA A 126 3.35 17.96 5.33
C ALA A 126 3.30 19.36 5.94
N GLU A 127 2.55 20.28 5.34
CA GLU A 127 2.29 21.60 5.89
C GLU A 127 1.58 21.48 7.25
N LEU A 128 0.42 20.82 7.25
CA LEU A 128 -0.34 20.42 8.41
C LEU A 128 -0.41 18.88 8.49
N PHE A 129 -0.37 18.33 9.69
CA PHE A 129 -0.41 16.90 9.92
C PHE A 129 -1.23 16.53 11.15
N ALA A 130 -2.15 15.59 11.00
CA ALA A 130 -2.97 15.05 12.09
C ALA A 130 -3.05 13.52 12.01
N LYS A 131 -3.59 12.89 13.06
CA LYS A 131 -3.81 11.44 13.12
C LYS A 131 -5.23 11.17 13.59
N ALA A 132 -5.97 10.34 12.85
CA ALA A 132 -7.26 9.82 13.29
C ALA A 132 -7.09 8.38 13.81
N LYS A 133 -7.46 8.12 15.06
CA LYS A 133 -7.29 6.83 15.76
C LYS A 133 -8.52 5.94 15.68
N ASN A 134 -9.69 6.53 15.46
CA ASN A 134 -10.97 5.87 15.26
C ASN A 134 -11.72 6.53 14.08
N ALA A 135 -12.73 5.84 13.55
CA ALA A 135 -13.46 6.32 12.38
C ALA A 135 -14.23 7.63 12.64
N ASP A 136 -14.64 7.93 13.88
CA ASP A 136 -15.38 9.17 14.18
C ASP A 136 -14.44 10.39 14.19
N GLU A 137 -13.21 10.26 14.69
CA GLU A 137 -12.13 11.24 14.49
C GLU A 137 -11.84 11.45 13.00
N LEU A 138 -11.75 10.36 12.22
CA LEU A 138 -11.50 10.43 10.78
C LEU A 138 -12.63 11.16 10.04
N ILE A 139 -13.88 10.89 10.41
CA ILE A 139 -15.06 11.58 9.89
C ILE A 139 -15.01 13.07 10.24
N LYS A 140 -14.94 13.40 11.54
CA LYS A 140 -15.00 14.79 12.01
C LYS A 140 -13.89 15.64 11.38
N ILE A 141 -12.65 15.15 11.33
CA ILE A 141 -11.52 15.91 10.75
C ILE A 141 -11.73 16.12 9.26
N SER A 142 -12.13 15.07 8.52
CA SER A 142 -12.31 15.15 7.07
C SER A 142 -13.47 16.09 6.69
N ALA A 143 -14.58 16.02 7.42
CA ALA A 143 -15.75 16.87 7.24
C ALA A 143 -15.43 18.35 7.51
N ALA A 144 -14.78 18.64 8.65
CA ALA A 144 -14.37 20.01 9.01
C ALA A 144 -13.39 20.60 7.99
N CYS A 145 -12.44 19.81 7.48
CA CYS A 145 -11.51 20.29 6.45
C CYS A 145 -12.22 20.56 5.11
N GLN A 146 -13.19 19.72 4.72
CA GLN A 146 -13.97 19.95 3.50
C GLN A 146 -14.86 21.20 3.59
N ALA A 147 -15.43 21.49 4.77
CA ALA A 147 -16.23 22.69 5.01
C ALA A 147 -15.41 24.00 4.94
N GLU A 148 -14.13 23.94 5.30
CA GLU A 148 -13.19 25.08 5.33
C GLU A 148 -12.29 25.14 4.07
N ASP A 149 -12.59 24.37 3.02
CA ASP A 149 -11.79 24.20 1.78
C ASP A 149 -10.30 23.82 2.02
N ILE A 150 -10.01 23.15 3.13
CA ILE A 150 -8.68 22.64 3.46
C ILE A 150 -8.48 21.31 2.74
N LYS A 151 -7.60 21.29 1.73
CA LYS A 151 -7.20 20.08 1.02
C LYS A 151 -6.69 19.01 1.99
N VAL A 152 -7.34 17.84 2.00
CA VAL A 152 -6.93 16.67 2.80
C VAL A 152 -6.23 15.64 1.90
N THR A 153 -5.03 15.22 2.29
CA THR A 153 -4.36 14.04 1.75
C THR A 153 -4.43 12.93 2.81
N THR A 154 -5.33 11.96 2.64
CA THR A 154 -5.44 10.82 3.56
C THR A 154 -4.28 9.86 3.37
N LEU A 155 -3.52 9.61 4.43
CA LEU A 155 -2.36 8.72 4.43
C LEU A 155 -2.68 7.43 5.20
N GLY A 156 -2.59 6.29 4.52
CA GLY A 156 -2.57 4.97 5.15
C GLY A 156 -1.15 4.62 5.63
N TRP A 157 -0.58 3.52 5.14
CA TRP A 157 0.81 3.14 5.41
C TRP A 157 1.85 3.83 4.48
N GLY A 158 1.40 4.73 3.59
CA GLY A 158 2.27 5.40 2.62
C GLY A 158 3.01 4.43 1.68
N SER A 159 2.37 3.30 1.35
CA SER A 159 2.99 2.21 0.58
C SER A 159 2.93 2.37 -0.94
N ASN A 160 2.16 3.34 -1.45
CA ASN A 160 2.02 3.64 -2.87
C ASN A 160 2.10 5.16 -3.18
N PHE A 161 2.78 5.92 -2.33
CA PHE A 161 2.95 7.38 -2.48
C PHE A 161 4.41 7.78 -2.66
N LEU A 162 4.64 8.74 -3.55
CA LEU A 162 5.85 9.57 -3.57
C LEU A 162 5.47 11.03 -3.26
N ALA A 163 5.86 11.51 -2.08
CA ALA A 163 5.66 12.91 -1.69
C ALA A 163 6.77 13.79 -2.28
N SER A 164 6.43 14.97 -2.77
CA SER A 164 7.41 15.94 -3.27
C SER A 164 8.40 16.36 -2.19
N ASP A 165 9.64 16.65 -2.59
CA ASP A 165 10.65 17.26 -1.71
C ASP A 165 10.25 18.70 -1.30
N ALA A 166 9.47 19.41 -2.12
CA ALA A 166 8.88 20.71 -1.80
C ALA A 166 7.80 20.65 -0.70
N GLY A 167 7.30 19.44 -0.39
CA GLY A 167 6.29 19.19 0.63
C GLY A 167 4.85 19.09 0.10
N VAL A 168 3.92 18.87 1.02
CA VAL A 168 2.48 18.66 0.75
C VAL A 168 1.67 19.71 1.48
N ALA A 169 1.01 20.59 0.71
CA ALA A 169 0.13 21.64 1.21
C ALA A 169 -1.18 21.07 1.78
N GLY A 170 -1.81 21.83 2.69
CA GLY A 170 -3.00 21.41 3.40
C GLY A 170 -2.73 20.35 4.47
N LEU A 171 -3.73 19.53 4.76
CA LEU A 171 -3.67 18.52 5.82
C LEU A 171 -3.30 17.13 5.29
N VAL A 172 -2.17 16.59 5.75
CA VAL A 172 -1.94 15.14 5.68
C VAL A 172 -2.54 14.47 6.90
N LEU A 173 -3.60 13.69 6.68
CA LEU A 173 -4.35 13.00 7.74
C LEU A 173 -3.93 11.52 7.79
N LEU A 174 -3.12 11.15 8.78
CA LEU A 174 -2.70 9.76 8.98
C LEU A 174 -3.86 8.96 9.58
N ASN A 175 -4.37 8.02 8.78
CA ASN A 175 -5.44 7.11 9.17
C ASN A 175 -4.85 5.95 9.98
N GLN A 176 -5.16 5.91 11.28
CA GLN A 176 -4.73 4.87 12.23
C GLN A 176 -5.91 4.06 12.80
N THR A 177 -7.08 4.16 12.16
CA THR A 177 -8.29 3.40 12.49
C THR A 177 -8.07 1.90 12.27
N ARG A 178 -8.73 1.03 13.06
CA ARG A 178 -8.32 -0.39 13.24
C ARG A 178 -9.46 -1.36 13.57
N GLU A 179 -10.70 -0.86 13.68
CA GLU A 179 -11.82 -1.71 14.03
C GLU A 179 -12.15 -2.69 12.89
N ILE A 180 -12.43 -3.94 13.27
CA ILE A 180 -13.03 -4.96 12.40
C ILE A 180 -14.12 -5.62 13.23
N LYS A 181 -15.35 -5.54 12.76
CA LYS A 181 -16.54 -6.19 13.30
C LYS A 181 -17.02 -7.24 12.29
N ILE A 182 -17.40 -8.42 12.79
CA ILE A 182 -17.93 -9.52 11.98
C ILE A 182 -19.27 -9.88 12.59
N ASP A 183 -20.34 -9.75 11.81
CA ASP A 183 -21.70 -10.06 12.20
C ASP A 183 -22.36 -10.90 11.10
N GLY A 184 -22.86 -12.09 11.46
CA GLY A 184 -23.36 -13.07 10.49
C GLY A 184 -22.36 -13.39 9.37
N ASP A 185 -22.68 -12.97 8.15
CA ASP A 185 -21.87 -13.09 6.93
C ASP A 185 -21.24 -11.76 6.45
N GLN A 186 -21.42 -10.67 7.19
CA GLN A 186 -20.91 -9.34 6.88
C GLN A 186 -19.69 -8.98 7.74
N ILE A 187 -18.67 -8.43 7.09
CA ILE A 187 -17.45 -7.94 7.75
C ILE A 187 -17.38 -6.43 7.57
N THR A 188 -17.54 -5.67 8.65
CA THR A 188 -17.30 -4.22 8.66
C THR A 188 -15.87 -3.94 9.12
N ALA A 189 -15.11 -3.16 8.37
CA ALA A 189 -13.73 -2.80 8.71
C ALA A 189 -13.48 -1.30 8.49
N ASP A 190 -12.75 -0.67 9.41
CA ASP A 190 -12.24 0.69 9.22
C ASP A 190 -11.23 0.73 8.06
N SER A 191 -11.16 1.85 7.34
CA SER A 191 -10.27 2.02 6.18
C SER A 191 -8.77 2.08 6.55
N GLY A 192 -8.42 2.31 7.82
CA GLY A 192 -7.05 2.28 8.34
C GLY A 192 -6.54 0.90 8.73
N VAL A 193 -7.42 -0.11 8.77
CA VAL A 193 -7.08 -1.52 9.02
C VAL A 193 -5.99 -1.98 8.06
N ALA A 194 -4.96 -2.67 8.55
CA ALA A 194 -3.94 -3.26 7.68
C ALA A 194 -4.59 -4.30 6.77
N PHE A 195 -4.26 -4.31 5.48
CA PHE A 195 -4.97 -5.21 4.54
C PHE A 195 -4.77 -6.70 4.89
N GLN A 196 -3.60 -7.05 5.44
CA GLN A 196 -3.33 -8.39 5.99
C GLN A 196 -4.14 -8.70 7.27
N ASP A 197 -4.44 -7.72 8.12
CA ASP A 197 -5.24 -7.93 9.34
C ASP A 197 -6.71 -8.25 8.99
N LEU A 198 -7.24 -7.65 7.91
CA LEU A 198 -8.57 -7.97 7.38
C LEU A 198 -8.64 -9.45 6.95
N TRP A 199 -7.69 -9.91 6.13
CA TRP A 199 -7.57 -11.32 5.72
C TRP A 199 -7.43 -12.26 6.92
N LEU A 200 -6.58 -11.92 7.90
CA LEU A 200 -6.32 -12.78 9.04
C LEU A 200 -7.58 -12.95 9.91
N LYS A 201 -8.27 -11.85 10.24
CA LYS A 201 -9.50 -11.92 11.05
C LYS A 201 -10.65 -12.59 10.30
N SER A 202 -10.80 -12.35 8.99
CA SER A 202 -11.85 -13.02 8.22
C SER A 202 -11.58 -14.53 8.10
N THR A 203 -10.34 -14.93 7.87
CA THR A 203 -9.93 -16.35 7.86
C THR A 203 -10.19 -17.02 9.20
N GLN A 204 -9.90 -16.35 10.32
CA GLN A 204 -10.20 -16.86 11.67
C GLN A 204 -11.70 -17.04 11.92
N ALA A 205 -12.55 -16.23 11.27
CA ALA A 205 -14.01 -16.35 11.32
C ALA A 205 -14.61 -17.29 10.24
N GLY A 206 -13.79 -18.09 9.56
CA GLY A 206 -14.25 -19.09 8.59
C GLY A 206 -14.63 -18.53 7.21
N PHE A 207 -14.00 -17.43 6.80
CA PHE A 207 -14.13 -16.85 5.46
C PHE A 207 -12.85 -17.05 4.62
N ARG A 208 -12.98 -16.92 3.31
CA ARG A 208 -11.90 -17.02 2.31
C ARG A 208 -12.02 -15.91 1.26
N GLY A 209 -11.07 -15.83 0.32
CA GLY A 209 -11.07 -14.89 -0.81
C GLY A 209 -10.04 -13.76 -0.73
N LEU A 210 -9.46 -13.47 0.45
CA LEU A 210 -8.47 -12.41 0.64
C LEU A 210 -7.03 -12.92 0.80
N GLU A 211 -6.76 -14.18 0.48
CA GLU A 211 -5.43 -14.81 0.59
C GLU A 211 -4.33 -14.01 -0.12
N PHE A 212 -4.67 -13.36 -1.24
CA PHE A 212 -3.76 -12.51 -2.03
C PHE A 212 -3.31 -11.23 -1.31
N ALA A 213 -4.00 -10.79 -0.25
CA ALA A 213 -3.67 -9.63 0.57
C ALA A 213 -2.37 -9.82 1.37
N VAL A 214 -1.97 -11.07 1.63
CA VAL A 214 -0.72 -11.35 2.32
C VAL A 214 0.47 -10.88 1.49
N GLY A 215 1.30 -10.04 2.12
CA GLY A 215 2.43 -9.38 1.47
C GLY A 215 2.06 -8.22 0.54
N ILE A 216 0.82 -7.71 0.60
CA ILE A 216 0.48 -6.38 0.07
C ILE A 216 0.60 -5.36 1.21
N PRO A 217 1.61 -4.46 1.19
CA PRO A 217 1.74 -3.43 2.22
C PRO A 217 0.67 -2.36 2.01
N GLY A 218 -0.12 -2.05 3.03
CA GLY A 218 -1.16 -1.02 2.95
C GLY A 218 -2.29 -1.19 3.95
N THR A 219 -3.23 -0.26 3.89
CA THR A 219 -4.51 -0.34 4.60
C THR A 219 -5.65 -0.70 3.66
N VAL A 220 -6.80 -1.11 4.19
CA VAL A 220 -8.02 -1.43 3.42
C VAL A 220 -8.45 -0.26 2.53
N GLY A 221 -8.44 0.97 3.04
CA GLY A 221 -8.75 2.17 2.25
C GLY A 221 -7.76 2.40 1.11
N GLY A 222 -6.46 2.27 1.37
CA GLY A 222 -5.43 2.38 0.33
C GLY A 222 -5.51 1.27 -0.72
N ALA A 223 -5.91 0.07 -0.30
CA ALA A 223 -6.18 -1.05 -1.19
C ALA A 223 -7.37 -0.75 -2.12
N LEU A 224 -8.45 -0.15 -1.62
CA LEU A 224 -9.59 0.27 -2.45
C LEU A 224 -9.19 1.36 -3.46
N VAL A 225 -8.45 2.39 -3.06
CA VAL A 225 -8.04 3.51 -3.96
C VAL A 225 -7.38 3.01 -5.25
N SER A 226 -6.56 1.94 -5.19
CA SER A 226 -5.87 1.37 -6.37
C SER A 226 -6.44 0.02 -6.81
N ASN A 227 -7.68 -0.32 -6.45
CA ASN A 227 -8.30 -1.64 -6.58
C ASN A 227 -7.29 -2.80 -6.46
N ALA A 228 -6.66 -2.89 -5.29
CA ALA A 228 -5.53 -3.76 -5.06
C ALA A 228 -5.92 -5.23 -5.24
N GLY A 229 -5.13 -5.93 -6.03
CA GLY A 229 -5.39 -7.32 -6.38
C GLY A 229 -4.13 -8.05 -6.82
N ALA A 230 -4.11 -9.36 -6.60
CA ALA A 230 -3.07 -10.25 -7.06
C ALA A 230 -3.66 -11.64 -7.29
N TYR A 231 -2.95 -12.51 -8.01
CA TYR A 231 -3.37 -13.89 -8.22
C TYR A 231 -4.78 -14.06 -8.84
N ARG A 232 -5.21 -13.08 -9.65
CA ARG A 232 -6.50 -13.00 -10.35
C ARG A 232 -7.74 -12.66 -9.49
N SER A 233 -7.54 -12.13 -8.29
CA SER A 233 -8.62 -11.50 -7.51
C SER A 233 -8.22 -10.09 -7.07
N ASN A 234 -9.20 -9.20 -6.94
CA ASN A 234 -9.08 -7.82 -6.50
C ASN A 234 -10.05 -7.55 -5.34
N ILE A 235 -9.69 -6.62 -4.46
CA ILE A 235 -10.48 -6.27 -3.27
C ILE A 235 -11.93 -5.84 -3.59
N SER A 236 -12.18 -5.25 -4.76
CA SER A 236 -13.53 -4.84 -5.18
C SER A 236 -14.52 -6.00 -5.32
N GLU A 237 -14.07 -7.22 -5.60
CA GLU A 237 -14.93 -8.41 -5.81
C GLU A 237 -15.75 -8.79 -4.58
N PHE A 238 -15.35 -8.34 -3.40
CA PHE A 238 -15.96 -8.67 -2.11
C PHE A 238 -16.60 -7.47 -1.41
N LEU A 239 -16.46 -6.27 -1.98
CA LEU A 239 -16.96 -5.04 -1.37
C LEU A 239 -18.48 -4.96 -1.58
N VAL A 240 -19.21 -4.64 -0.51
CA VAL A 240 -20.68 -4.50 -0.51
C VAL A 240 -21.09 -3.04 -0.32
N ALA A 241 -20.34 -2.29 0.47
CA ALA A 241 -20.53 -0.84 0.64
C ALA A 241 -19.26 -0.21 1.21
N LEU A 242 -19.13 1.10 1.05
CA LEU A 242 -18.10 1.91 1.71
C LEU A 242 -18.72 3.18 2.29
N GLU A 243 -18.21 3.62 3.43
CA GLU A 243 -18.55 4.90 4.04
C GLU A 243 -17.51 5.92 3.59
N VAL A 244 -17.97 7.03 3.03
CA VAL A 244 -17.14 8.10 2.47
C VAL A 244 -17.54 9.44 3.05
N VAL A 245 -16.55 10.27 3.40
CA VAL A 245 -16.74 11.69 3.72
C VAL A 245 -16.47 12.50 2.46
N THR A 246 -17.48 13.18 1.94
CA THR A 246 -17.43 13.99 0.72
C THR A 246 -18.50 15.06 0.83
N ASP A 247 -18.26 16.24 0.24
CA ASP A 247 -19.14 17.41 0.35
C ASP A 247 -19.42 17.83 1.82
N GLY A 248 -18.50 17.52 2.75
CA GLY A 248 -18.62 17.80 4.19
C GLY A 248 -19.35 16.72 5.00
N GLU A 249 -19.97 15.72 4.36
CA GLU A 249 -20.84 14.74 5.03
C GLU A 249 -20.34 13.30 4.88
N ALA A 250 -20.57 12.48 5.92
CA ALA A 250 -20.32 11.05 5.89
C ALA A 250 -21.56 10.29 5.38
N ARG A 251 -21.40 9.50 4.31
CA ARG A 251 -22.47 8.67 3.74
C ARG A 251 -21.98 7.30 3.31
N TRP A 252 -22.85 6.30 3.44
CA TRP A 252 -22.62 4.98 2.85
C TRP A 252 -22.99 5.01 1.37
N VAL A 253 -22.11 4.49 0.51
CA VAL A 253 -22.28 4.39 -0.94
C VAL A 253 -22.02 2.97 -1.42
N ASP A 254 -22.60 2.64 -2.58
CA ASP A 254 -22.41 1.39 -3.30
C ASP A 254 -20.99 1.31 -3.92
N PRO A 255 -20.39 0.12 -4.09
CA PRO A 255 -19.10 -0.07 -4.75
C PRO A 255 -18.97 0.59 -6.13
N THR A 256 -20.07 0.72 -6.89
CA THR A 256 -20.09 1.40 -8.20
C THR A 256 -19.67 2.87 -8.13
N TRP A 257 -19.83 3.53 -6.97
CA TRP A 257 -19.35 4.91 -6.74
C TRP A 257 -17.84 5.07 -7.01
N MET A 258 -17.06 4.01 -6.78
CA MET A 258 -15.61 4.04 -6.95
C MET A 258 -15.14 3.94 -8.40
N ASP A 259 -16.00 3.59 -9.37
CA ASP A 259 -15.63 3.35 -10.79
C ASP A 259 -14.34 2.52 -10.95
N PHE A 260 -14.32 1.34 -10.30
CA PHE A 260 -13.13 0.49 -10.21
C PHE A 260 -12.65 -0.02 -11.57
N LYS A 261 -11.36 0.15 -11.85
CA LYS A 261 -10.67 -0.37 -13.05
C LYS A 261 -9.37 -1.09 -12.65
N TYR A 262 -8.63 -1.62 -13.61
CA TYR A 262 -7.33 -2.22 -13.33
C TYR A 262 -6.36 -1.18 -12.76
N ARG A 263 -6.03 -1.34 -11.47
CA ARG A 263 -5.20 -0.39 -10.70
C ARG A 263 -5.77 1.02 -10.62
N ASP A 264 -7.09 1.15 -10.68
CA ASP A 264 -7.73 2.46 -10.71
C ASP A 264 -9.07 2.57 -9.97
N SER A 265 -9.41 3.81 -9.65
CA SER A 265 -10.72 4.24 -9.13
C SER A 265 -10.89 5.75 -9.31
N ILE A 266 -12.10 6.27 -9.09
CA ILE A 266 -12.40 7.71 -9.05
C ILE A 266 -11.53 8.51 -8.06
N LEU A 267 -10.86 7.86 -7.10
CA LEU A 267 -9.97 8.50 -6.13
C LEU A 267 -8.51 8.63 -6.60
N ARG A 268 -8.21 8.19 -7.83
CA ARG A 268 -6.86 8.25 -8.43
C ARG A 268 -6.73 9.19 -9.62
N CYS A 269 -7.83 9.74 -10.12
CA CYS A 269 -7.80 10.66 -11.26
C CYS A 269 -7.05 11.96 -10.95
N GLU A 270 -6.74 12.73 -11.99
CA GLU A 270 -6.19 14.08 -11.83
C GLU A 270 -7.24 14.99 -11.17
N ASN A 271 -6.88 15.60 -10.04
CA ASN A 271 -7.76 16.43 -9.20
C ASN A 271 -9.05 15.70 -8.77
N PRO A 272 -8.95 14.61 -7.96
CA PRO A 272 -10.12 13.90 -7.50
C PRO A 272 -10.95 14.78 -6.56
N ARG A 273 -12.27 14.56 -6.53
CA ARG A 273 -13.13 15.16 -5.49
C ARG A 273 -12.58 14.86 -4.11
N SER A 274 -12.67 15.83 -3.19
CA SER A 274 -12.27 15.63 -1.80
C SER A 274 -13.14 14.53 -1.18
N ALA A 275 -12.55 13.37 -0.97
CA ALA A 275 -13.24 12.18 -0.50
C ALA A 275 -12.33 11.34 0.39
N VAL A 276 -12.86 10.90 1.54
CA VAL A 276 -12.13 10.06 2.50
C VAL A 276 -12.95 8.82 2.81
N ILE A 277 -12.44 7.64 2.45
CA ILE A 277 -13.04 6.36 2.87
C ILE A 277 -12.81 6.19 4.37
N THR A 278 -13.85 5.94 5.15
CA THR A 278 -13.78 5.81 6.62
C THR A 278 -14.01 4.37 7.09
N ARG A 279 -15.05 3.72 6.58
CA ARG A 279 -15.42 2.34 6.86
C ARG A 279 -15.77 1.60 5.57
N THR A 280 -15.79 0.27 5.65
CA THR A 280 -16.03 -0.63 4.52
C THR A 280 -16.84 -1.83 5.00
N ARG A 281 -17.68 -2.38 4.12
CA ARG A 281 -18.41 -3.64 4.35
C ARG A 281 -18.03 -4.63 3.26
N PHE A 282 -17.60 -5.81 3.67
CA PHE A 282 -17.28 -6.93 2.80
C PHE A 282 -18.21 -8.12 3.04
N LYS A 283 -18.44 -8.90 1.98
CA LYS A 283 -19.06 -10.22 2.03
C LYS A 283 -18.14 -11.20 1.34
N LEU A 284 -17.63 -12.15 2.12
CA LEU A 284 -16.66 -13.14 1.67
C LEU A 284 -17.30 -14.53 1.59
N PRO A 285 -16.84 -15.41 0.69
CA PRO A 285 -17.22 -16.82 0.72
C PRO A 285 -16.78 -17.48 2.03
N ARG A 286 -17.58 -18.42 2.54
CA ARG A 286 -17.19 -19.30 3.66
C ARG A 286 -16.14 -20.31 3.20
N GLY A 287 -15.29 -20.76 4.11
CA GLY A 287 -14.38 -21.87 3.85
C GLY A 287 -13.40 -22.17 4.98
N GLU A 288 -12.59 -23.21 4.78
CA GLU A 288 -11.65 -23.69 5.79
C GLU A 288 -10.45 -22.75 5.97
N ALA A 289 -10.21 -22.32 7.21
CA ALA A 289 -9.09 -21.47 7.56
C ALA A 289 -7.72 -22.07 7.16
N LYS A 290 -7.57 -23.40 7.25
CA LYS A 290 -6.33 -24.10 6.85
C LYS A 290 -5.98 -23.86 5.37
N GLN A 291 -6.97 -23.93 4.48
CA GLN A 291 -6.76 -23.75 3.04
C GLN A 291 -6.32 -22.32 2.74
N SER A 292 -6.99 -21.33 3.34
CA SER A 292 -6.59 -19.91 3.27
C SER A 292 -5.15 -19.68 3.75
N TYR A 293 -4.75 -20.29 4.88
CA TYR A 293 -3.37 -20.18 5.37
C TYR A 293 -2.34 -20.84 4.45
N ASP A 294 -2.63 -22.00 3.87
CA ASP A 294 -1.72 -22.72 2.98
C ASP A 294 -1.50 -21.94 1.66
N GLU A 295 -2.57 -21.41 1.06
CA GLU A 295 -2.50 -20.57 -0.15
C GLU A 295 -1.76 -19.25 0.10
N ALA A 296 -2.13 -18.53 1.17
CA ALA A 296 -1.49 -17.27 1.54
C ALA A 296 0.01 -17.44 1.86
N ARG A 297 0.40 -18.58 2.46
CA ARG A 297 1.81 -18.93 2.69
C ARG A 297 2.56 -19.12 1.38
N GLU A 298 1.94 -19.70 0.36
CA GLU A 298 2.54 -19.89 -0.95
C GLU A 298 2.71 -18.55 -1.69
N TYR A 299 1.68 -17.69 -1.66
CA TYR A 299 1.81 -16.32 -2.17
C TYR A 299 2.93 -15.53 -1.49
N GLN A 300 3.06 -15.63 -0.15
CA GLN A 300 4.12 -14.96 0.59
C GLN A 300 5.52 -15.46 0.21
N ARG A 301 5.71 -16.77 0.01
CA ARG A 301 6.98 -17.33 -0.50
C ARG A 301 7.36 -16.75 -1.86
N GLN A 302 6.40 -16.70 -2.78
CA GLN A 302 6.62 -16.17 -4.12
C GLN A 302 6.97 -14.68 -4.10
N ARG A 303 6.35 -13.88 -3.22
CA ARG A 303 6.70 -12.47 -3.02
C ARG A 303 8.13 -12.31 -2.49
N ILE A 304 8.50 -13.03 -1.43
CA ILE A 304 9.86 -12.95 -0.83
C ILE A 304 10.95 -13.31 -1.85
N GLY A 305 10.72 -14.30 -2.71
CA GLY A 305 11.68 -14.69 -3.75
C GLY A 305 11.85 -13.66 -4.88
N LYS A 306 10.79 -12.90 -5.22
CA LYS A 306 10.76 -12.00 -6.38
C LYS A 306 10.97 -10.52 -6.06
N GLN A 307 10.55 -10.08 -4.87
CA GLN A 307 10.51 -8.66 -4.52
C GLN A 307 11.75 -8.24 -3.70
N PRO A 308 12.29 -7.04 -3.93
CA PRO A 308 13.42 -6.51 -3.16
C PRO A 308 13.00 -6.13 -1.73
N PRO A 309 13.85 -6.34 -0.71
CA PRO A 309 13.56 -5.95 0.68
C PRO A 309 13.81 -4.46 0.97
N SER A 310 14.34 -3.70 0.00
CA SER A 310 14.67 -2.28 0.13
C SER A 310 13.43 -1.39 0.13
N ALA A 311 13.59 -0.16 0.63
CA ALA A 311 12.54 0.86 0.62
C ALA A 311 12.04 1.12 -0.81
N SER A 312 10.75 0.89 -1.04
CA SER A 312 10.07 0.94 -2.34
C SER A 312 8.58 1.21 -2.15
N ALA A 313 7.87 1.57 -3.22
CA ALA A 313 6.41 1.71 -3.24
C ALA A 313 5.73 0.53 -3.98
N GLY A 314 6.39 -0.64 -4.01
CA GLY A 314 5.95 -1.76 -4.85
C GLY A 314 6.37 -1.59 -6.31
N SER A 315 5.52 -2.05 -7.22
CA SER A 315 5.63 -1.77 -8.66
C SER A 315 5.40 -0.28 -8.92
N PHE A 316 6.33 0.38 -9.60
CA PHE A 316 6.22 1.80 -9.89
C PHE A 316 5.28 2.09 -11.07
N PHE A 317 5.25 1.20 -12.06
CA PHE A 317 4.42 1.29 -13.25
C PHE A 317 3.35 0.18 -13.30
N LYS A 318 2.18 0.52 -13.84
CA LYS A 318 1.15 -0.47 -14.21
C LYS A 318 1.70 -1.38 -15.32
N ASN A 319 1.16 -2.59 -15.46
CA ASN A 319 1.49 -3.42 -16.63
C ASN A 319 0.72 -2.94 -17.86
N VAL A 320 1.32 -3.08 -19.03
CA VAL A 320 0.74 -2.64 -20.31
C VAL A 320 -0.23 -3.72 -20.79
N VAL A 321 -1.44 -3.32 -21.20
CA VAL A 321 -2.46 -4.21 -21.76
C VAL A 321 -2.62 -3.87 -23.25
N ASP A 322 -1.87 -4.58 -24.09
CA ASP A 322 -1.86 -4.39 -25.55
C ASP A 322 -1.72 -5.76 -26.23
N PRO A 323 -2.73 -6.21 -27.01
CA PRO A 323 -2.67 -7.47 -27.73
C PRO A 323 -1.55 -7.56 -28.76
N LYS A 324 -1.27 -6.49 -29.52
CA LYS A 324 -0.25 -6.51 -30.58
C LYS A 324 1.13 -6.64 -29.96
N LEU A 325 1.43 -5.76 -29.01
CA LEU A 325 2.67 -5.76 -28.25
C LEU A 325 2.91 -7.12 -27.55
N ALA A 326 1.85 -7.72 -27.00
CA ALA A 326 1.95 -9.02 -26.32
C ALA A 326 2.23 -10.21 -27.26
N GLN A 327 1.85 -10.13 -28.55
CA GLN A 327 2.21 -11.16 -29.54
C GLN A 327 3.60 -10.91 -30.13
N GLU A 328 3.95 -9.66 -30.42
CA GLU A 328 5.22 -9.28 -31.08
C GLU A 328 6.44 -9.39 -30.13
N ILE A 329 6.27 -9.19 -28.82
CA ILE A 329 7.41 -9.25 -27.89
C ILE A 329 7.86 -10.69 -27.61
N GLU A 330 9.10 -10.97 -28.02
CA GLU A 330 9.84 -12.16 -27.65
C GLU A 330 10.11 -12.27 -26.14
N GLY A 331 10.11 -13.50 -25.62
CA GLY A 331 10.42 -13.78 -24.21
C GLY A 331 9.26 -13.63 -23.22
N LEU A 332 8.07 -13.24 -23.68
CA LEU A 332 6.85 -13.38 -22.88
C LEU A 332 6.43 -14.85 -22.73
N THR A 333 5.80 -15.17 -21.59
CA THR A 333 5.21 -16.48 -21.36
C THR A 333 3.87 -16.61 -22.10
N GLU A 334 3.47 -17.83 -22.43
CA GLU A 334 2.20 -18.09 -23.12
C GLU A 334 0.98 -17.53 -22.36
N GLY A 335 1.01 -17.63 -21.02
CA GLY A 335 -0.02 -17.03 -20.17
C GLY A 335 -0.04 -15.49 -20.19
N MET A 336 1.07 -14.83 -20.51
CA MET A 336 1.10 -13.37 -20.69
C MET A 336 0.51 -12.98 -22.05
N ARG A 337 0.92 -13.68 -23.13
CA ARG A 337 0.38 -13.47 -24.48
C ARG A 337 -1.13 -13.63 -24.52
N LYS A 338 -1.64 -14.75 -23.98
CA LYS A 338 -3.08 -15.06 -23.97
C LYS A 338 -3.93 -14.01 -23.23
N ASN A 339 -3.36 -13.33 -22.24
CA ASN A 339 -4.05 -12.28 -21.48
C ASN A 339 -3.80 -10.87 -22.05
N ASN A 340 -3.02 -10.73 -23.13
CA ASN A 340 -2.61 -9.45 -23.72
C ASN A 340 -1.86 -8.52 -22.74
N VAL A 341 -1.14 -9.08 -21.75
CA VAL A 341 -0.43 -8.30 -20.72
C VAL A 341 1.09 -8.38 -20.90
N VAL A 342 1.72 -7.23 -21.07
CA VAL A 342 3.18 -7.06 -21.08
C VAL A 342 3.62 -6.43 -19.75
N PRO A 343 4.41 -7.14 -18.91
CA PRO A 343 4.85 -6.58 -17.64
C PRO A 343 5.78 -5.38 -17.82
N ALA A 344 5.51 -4.24 -17.16
CA ALA A 344 6.38 -3.07 -17.28
C ALA A 344 7.82 -3.35 -16.82
N GLY A 345 7.97 -4.19 -15.79
CA GLY A 345 9.29 -4.66 -15.34
C GLY A 345 10.06 -5.47 -16.39
N PHE A 346 9.38 -6.15 -17.31
CA PHE A 346 10.02 -6.84 -18.43
C PHE A 346 10.57 -5.84 -19.45
N LEU A 347 9.79 -4.81 -19.79
CA LEU A 347 10.21 -3.74 -20.71
C LEU A 347 11.43 -2.98 -20.17
N ILE A 348 11.37 -2.54 -18.91
CA ILE A 348 12.46 -1.83 -18.23
C ILE A 348 13.72 -2.70 -18.13
N GLU A 349 13.57 -4.00 -17.85
CA GLU A 349 14.68 -4.96 -17.85
C GLU A 349 15.30 -5.11 -19.23
N LYS A 350 14.48 -5.22 -20.29
CA LYS A 350 14.99 -5.32 -21.67
C LYS A 350 15.74 -4.06 -22.10
N CYS A 351 15.37 -2.87 -21.61
CA CYS A 351 16.14 -1.64 -21.77
C CYS A 351 17.50 -1.63 -21.03
N GLY A 352 17.85 -2.69 -20.29
CA GLY A 352 19.14 -2.83 -19.61
C GLY A 352 19.22 -2.09 -18.27
N LEU A 353 18.10 -1.57 -17.75
CA LEU A 353 18.09 -0.64 -16.63
C LEU A 353 18.17 -1.28 -15.24
N LYS A 354 18.30 -2.61 -15.12
CA LYS A 354 18.45 -3.28 -13.82
C LYS A 354 19.69 -2.79 -13.08
N GLY A 355 19.51 -2.24 -11.88
CA GLY A 355 20.60 -1.68 -11.07
C GLY A 355 21.03 -0.26 -11.48
N PHE A 356 20.41 0.35 -12.50
CA PHE A 356 20.67 1.74 -12.89
C PHE A 356 20.28 2.70 -11.76
N ARG A 357 21.02 3.82 -11.62
CA ARG A 357 20.92 4.74 -10.48
C ARG A 357 20.90 6.20 -10.90
N ILE A 358 20.15 7.00 -10.12
CA ILE A 358 20.26 8.45 -10.07
C ILE A 358 20.34 8.81 -8.58
N GLY A 359 21.52 9.26 -8.12
CA GLY A 359 21.77 9.56 -6.71
C GLY A 359 21.44 8.40 -5.75
N GLY A 360 20.56 8.64 -4.78
CA GLY A 360 20.08 7.62 -3.83
C GLY A 360 19.03 6.64 -4.38
N ALA A 361 18.48 6.91 -5.57
CA ALA A 361 17.48 6.08 -6.22
C ALA A 361 18.13 4.99 -7.12
N MET A 362 17.51 3.81 -7.19
CA MET A 362 17.97 2.67 -8.01
C MET A 362 16.81 1.84 -8.58
N ILE A 363 16.91 1.44 -9.85
CA ILE A 363 16.01 0.43 -10.45
C ILE A 363 16.38 -0.95 -9.90
N GLY A 364 15.41 -1.67 -9.34
CA GLY A 364 15.65 -2.91 -8.63
C GLY A 364 16.34 -3.99 -9.46
N ALA A 365 17.58 -4.35 -9.11
CA ALA A 365 18.33 -5.42 -9.78
C ALA A 365 17.61 -6.78 -9.79
N ARG A 366 16.82 -7.09 -8.74
CA ARG A 366 15.96 -8.29 -8.70
C ARG A 366 14.69 -8.15 -9.54
N HIS A 367 14.11 -6.95 -9.61
CA HIS A 367 12.82 -6.70 -10.24
C HIS A 367 12.76 -5.26 -10.77
N ALA A 368 12.84 -5.08 -12.09
CA ALA A 368 13.06 -3.75 -12.68
C ALA A 368 11.86 -2.79 -12.53
N ASN A 369 10.65 -3.29 -12.28
CA ASN A 369 9.50 -2.42 -11.96
C ASN A 369 9.55 -1.81 -10.54
N PHE A 370 10.54 -2.11 -9.70
CA PHE A 370 10.64 -1.56 -8.35
C PHE A 370 11.69 -0.46 -8.32
N LEU A 371 11.28 0.79 -8.14
CA LEU A 371 12.20 1.88 -7.80
C LEU A 371 12.52 1.84 -6.31
N LEU A 372 13.81 1.83 -6.00
CA LEU A 372 14.35 1.60 -4.67
C LEU A 372 15.06 2.86 -4.17
N ASN A 373 14.75 3.26 -2.94
CA ASN A 373 15.64 4.10 -2.16
C ASN A 373 16.69 3.19 -1.51
N VAL A 374 17.90 3.19 -2.08
CA VAL A 374 19.03 2.38 -1.58
C VAL A 374 19.87 3.11 -0.52
N GLY A 375 19.54 4.36 -0.23
CA GLY A 375 20.20 5.17 0.78
C GLY A 375 20.11 6.65 0.42
N GLY A 376 19.45 7.43 1.27
CA GLY A 376 19.45 8.89 1.16
C GLY A 376 18.55 9.51 0.09
N ALA A 377 17.85 8.71 -0.74
CA ALA A 377 17.16 9.21 -1.94
C ALA A 377 16.21 10.38 -1.67
N THR A 378 16.21 11.36 -2.56
CA THR A 378 15.19 12.40 -2.67
C THR A 378 14.00 11.91 -3.49
N ALA A 379 12.86 12.59 -3.40
CA ALA A 379 11.73 12.28 -4.27
C ALA A 379 12.01 12.68 -5.73
N THR A 380 12.76 13.75 -5.92
CA THR A 380 13.20 14.24 -7.23
C THR A 380 14.09 13.21 -7.95
N GLU A 381 15.02 12.55 -7.25
CA GLU A 381 15.83 11.44 -7.79
C GLU A 381 14.97 10.25 -8.19
N LEU A 382 14.01 9.84 -7.34
CA LEU A 382 13.09 8.73 -7.62
C LEU A 382 12.20 9.03 -8.84
N ARG A 383 11.66 10.25 -8.97
CA ARG A 383 10.83 10.65 -10.11
C ARG A 383 11.65 10.84 -11.38
N SER A 384 12.90 11.33 -11.29
CA SER A 384 13.83 11.40 -12.43
C SER A 384 14.16 10.01 -12.96
N LEU A 385 14.36 9.04 -12.05
CA LEU A 385 14.61 7.65 -12.40
C LEU A 385 13.38 6.97 -13.05
N ALA A 386 12.17 7.31 -12.59
CA ALA A 386 10.93 6.91 -13.25
C ALA A 386 10.83 7.50 -14.67
N HIS A 387 11.06 8.80 -14.81
CA HIS A 387 11.06 9.51 -16.09
C HIS A 387 12.04 8.90 -17.10
N PHE A 388 13.28 8.62 -16.68
CA PHE A 388 14.28 7.98 -17.52
C PHE A 388 13.87 6.55 -17.94
N ALA A 389 13.22 5.79 -17.06
CA ALA A 389 12.67 4.48 -17.39
C ALA A 389 11.51 4.58 -18.41
N LYS A 390 10.59 5.55 -18.26
CA LYS A 390 9.54 5.85 -19.24
C LYS A 390 10.14 6.15 -20.62
N GLN A 391 11.07 7.11 -20.70
CA GLN A 391 11.73 7.49 -21.95
C GLN A 391 12.46 6.31 -22.59
N SER A 392 13.20 5.51 -21.81
CA SER A 392 13.92 4.35 -22.32
C SER A 392 13.01 3.27 -22.90
N VAL A 393 11.82 3.07 -22.33
CA VAL A 393 10.82 2.13 -22.85
C VAL A 393 10.09 2.70 -24.07
N GLN A 394 9.73 3.99 -24.05
CA GLN A 394 9.14 4.68 -25.21
C GLN A 394 10.09 4.65 -26.42
N ASN A 395 11.36 5.00 -26.24
CA ASN A 395 12.35 5.07 -27.32
C ASN A 395 12.66 3.70 -27.94
N ARG A 396 12.54 2.61 -27.16
CA ARG A 396 12.87 1.26 -27.62
C ARG A 396 11.67 0.47 -28.16
N PHE A 397 10.49 0.66 -27.57
CA PHE A 397 9.31 -0.15 -27.85
C PHE A 397 8.14 0.65 -28.43
N GLY A 398 8.20 1.98 -28.43
CA GLY A 398 7.07 2.86 -28.78
C GLY A 398 5.99 2.93 -27.69
N VAL A 399 6.26 2.40 -26.49
CA VAL A 399 5.29 2.17 -25.42
C VAL A 399 5.45 3.17 -24.29
N GLU A 400 4.39 3.92 -23.99
CA GLU A 400 4.36 4.78 -22.81
C GLU A 400 3.96 3.97 -21.57
N LEU A 401 4.79 3.99 -20.53
CA LEU A 401 4.45 3.40 -19.24
C LEU A 401 3.60 4.36 -18.39
N GLU A 402 2.51 3.83 -17.87
CA GLU A 402 1.65 4.51 -16.89
C GLU A 402 2.12 4.21 -15.45
N GLU A 403 2.09 5.20 -14.58
CA GLU A 403 2.61 5.09 -13.20
C GLU A 403 1.52 4.59 -12.22
N GLU A 404 1.83 3.54 -11.46
CA GLU A 404 0.95 3.01 -10.40
C GLU A 404 1.14 3.78 -9.08
N VAL A 405 2.33 4.35 -8.85
CA VAL A 405 2.63 5.20 -7.69
C VAL A 405 1.96 6.56 -7.82
N MET A 406 1.31 7.02 -6.75
CA MET A 406 0.66 8.33 -6.71
C MET A 406 1.64 9.40 -6.23
N TYR A 407 1.70 10.52 -6.96
CA TYR A 407 2.41 11.72 -6.53
C TYR A 407 1.55 12.56 -5.59
N ILE A 408 2.13 13.03 -4.48
CA ILE A 408 1.49 14.01 -3.59
C ILE A 408 2.40 15.20 -3.33
N GLY A 409 1.81 16.37 -3.11
CA GLY A 409 2.52 17.63 -2.88
C GLY A 409 2.79 18.45 -4.14
N ASP A 410 3.58 19.51 -3.99
CA ASP A 410 3.88 20.42 -5.10
C ASP A 410 4.96 19.83 -6.02
N TRP A 411 4.57 19.58 -7.26
CA TRP A 411 5.41 19.01 -8.31
C TRP A 411 5.56 19.94 -9.53
N SER A 412 5.08 21.19 -9.42
CA SER A 412 5.08 22.18 -10.50
C SER A 412 6.48 22.48 -11.04
N ASN A 413 7.46 22.57 -10.15
CA ASN A 413 8.86 22.87 -10.47
C ASN A 413 9.73 21.61 -10.69
N PHE A 414 9.12 20.46 -11.01
CA PHE A 414 9.89 19.24 -11.30
C PHE A 414 10.64 19.35 -12.62
N SER A 415 11.97 19.36 -12.53
CA SER A 415 12.86 19.11 -13.66
C SER A 415 13.53 17.74 -13.48
N PRO A 416 13.49 16.85 -14.47
CA PRO A 416 14.17 15.56 -14.38
C PRO A 416 15.69 15.75 -14.35
N ILE A 417 16.36 15.02 -13.46
CA ILE A 417 17.81 14.85 -13.46
C ILE A 417 18.15 13.93 -14.64
N ASN A 418 18.70 14.50 -15.71
CA ASN A 418 19.25 13.71 -16.81
C ASN A 418 20.55 13.02 -16.36
N PRO A 419 20.69 11.69 -16.52
CA PRO A 419 21.86 10.93 -16.11
C PRO A 419 23.06 11.04 -17.07
#